data_AF-A0A3B0PLB3-F1
#
_entry.id   AF-A0A3B0PLB3-F1
#
_cell.length_a   1.000
_cell.length_b   1.000
_cell.length_c   1.000
_cell.angle_alpha   90.00
_cell.angle_beta   90.00
_cell.angle_gamma   90.00
#
_symmetry.space_group_name_H-M   'P 1'
#
loop_
_entity.id
_entity.type
_entity.pdbx_description
1 polymer ?
#
loop_
_entity_poly.entity_id
_entity_poly.type
_entity_poly.pdbx_seq_one_letter_code
_entity_poly.pdbx_strand_id
1 'polypeptide(L)'
;MVDLGNTLIVVEHDEETMFAADYLVEIGPKAGLEGGEIVASGPLEEFIESKDSITAKYLSGKESIEIPKSRRSGNGKVISILGASENNLKNIDVNIPLGKFIGVTGVSGSGKSTLINEIFVRSW
;
A
#
# COMPACT_ATOMS: atom_id res chain seq x y z
N MET A 1 24.27 3.03 -4.54
CA MET A 1 24.52 1.72 -3.87
C MET A 1 24.76 0.64 -4.93
N VAL A 2 23.92 0.60 -5.98
CA VAL A 2 24.26 0.02 -7.29
C VAL A 2 25.49 0.70 -7.90
N ASP A 3 25.57 2.04 -7.83
CA ASP A 3 26.73 2.82 -8.35
C ASP A 3 28.07 2.52 -7.67
N LEU A 4 28.03 1.83 -6.53
CA LEU A 4 29.23 1.35 -5.84
C LEU A 4 29.72 -0.01 -6.37
N GLY A 5 29.08 -0.55 -7.42
CA GLY A 5 29.38 -1.86 -8.02
C GLY A 5 28.68 -3.05 -7.36
N ASN A 6 27.70 -2.82 -6.48
CA ASN A 6 26.93 -3.91 -5.86
C ASN A 6 25.68 -4.25 -6.67
N THR A 7 25.24 -5.49 -6.60
CA THR A 7 23.91 -5.90 -7.07
C THR A 7 22.89 -5.78 -5.94
N LEU A 8 21.76 -5.12 -6.20
CA LEU A 8 20.63 -5.08 -5.28
C LEU A 8 19.50 -5.94 -5.85
N ILE A 9 18.97 -6.85 -5.03
CA ILE A 9 17.75 -7.60 -5.33
C ILE A 9 16.73 -7.18 -4.28
N VAL A 10 15.62 -6.60 -4.74
CA VAL A 10 14.58 -6.02 -3.89
C VAL A 10 13.25 -6.69 -4.20
N VAL A 11 12.52 -7.09 -3.17
CA VAL A 11 11.15 -7.62 -3.28
C VAL A 11 10.19 -6.52 -2.88
N GLU A 12 9.40 -6.03 -3.83
CA GLU A 12 8.54 -4.85 -3.65
C GLU A 12 7.21 -4.96 -4.40
N HIS A 13 6.28 -4.10 -3.99
CA HIS A 13 4.97 -3.94 -4.62
C HIS A 13 4.66 -2.47 -4.97
N ASP A 14 5.57 -1.55 -4.66
CA ASP A 14 5.45 -0.13 -4.98
C ASP A 14 5.77 0.16 -6.45
N GLU A 15 4.88 0.87 -7.14
CA GLU A 15 5.01 1.17 -8.57
C GLU A 15 6.21 2.08 -8.86
N GLU A 16 6.44 3.12 -8.03
CA GLU A 16 7.56 4.05 -8.23
C GLU A 16 8.91 3.33 -8.17
N THR A 17 9.04 2.39 -7.23
CA THR A 17 10.21 1.54 -7.10
C THR A 17 10.40 0.63 -8.32
N MET A 18 9.32 0.05 -8.84
CA MET A 18 9.38 -0.77 -10.06
C MET A 18 9.76 0.04 -11.30
N PHE A 19 9.22 1.25 -11.46
CA PHE A 19 9.57 2.16 -12.56
C PHE A 19 11.03 2.61 -12.51
N ALA A 20 11.62 2.69 -11.32
CA ALA A 20 13.02 3.07 -11.14
C ALA A 20 14.01 1.88 -11.25
N ALA A 21 13.52 0.65 -11.33
CA ALA A 21 14.37 -0.54 -11.37
C ALA A 21 15.02 -0.71 -12.76
N ASP A 22 16.31 -1.08 -12.77
CA ASP A 22 17.03 -1.41 -14.00
C ASP A 22 16.47 -2.69 -14.67
N TYR A 23 15.89 -3.59 -13.87
CA TYR A 23 15.41 -4.90 -14.31
C TYR A 23 14.31 -5.41 -13.39
N LEU A 24 13.25 -5.97 -13.98
CA LEU A 24 12.11 -6.53 -13.26
C LEU A 24 12.02 -8.04 -13.45
N VAL A 25 11.56 -8.74 -12.40
CA VAL A 25 11.26 -10.17 -12.43
C VAL A 25 9.93 -10.41 -11.72
N GLU A 26 8.97 -11.02 -12.43
CA GLU A 26 7.68 -11.42 -11.87
C GLU A 26 7.62 -12.92 -11.64
N ILE A 27 7.22 -13.29 -10.42
CA ILE A 27 6.91 -14.66 -10.02
C ILE A 27 5.39 -14.80 -9.93
N GLY A 28 4.83 -15.86 -10.51
CA GLY A 28 3.38 -16.07 -10.58
C GLY A 28 3.02 -17.32 -11.38
N PRO A 29 1.83 -17.41 -11.99
CA PRO A 29 0.79 -16.37 -12.13
C PRO A 29 -0.12 -16.20 -10.90
N LYS A 30 -0.04 -17.11 -9.93
CA LYS A 30 -0.84 -17.08 -8.70
C LYS A 30 0.04 -17.29 -7.46
N ALA A 31 -0.59 -17.26 -6.28
CA ALA A 31 0.06 -17.59 -5.02
C ALA A 31 -0.04 -19.10 -4.69
N GLY A 32 0.84 -19.60 -3.82
CA GLY A 32 0.79 -20.97 -3.32
C GLY A 32 1.19 -22.01 -4.37
N LEU A 33 0.48 -23.15 -4.40
CA LEU A 33 0.79 -24.29 -5.30
C LEU A 33 0.59 -23.97 -6.78
N GLU A 34 -0.14 -22.90 -7.11
CA GLU A 34 -0.39 -22.46 -8.48
C GLU A 34 0.55 -21.32 -8.92
N GLY A 35 1.61 -21.05 -8.14
CA GLY A 35 2.64 -20.06 -8.45
C GLY A 35 4.02 -20.69 -8.63
N GLY A 36 5.06 -19.87 -8.51
CA GLY A 36 6.46 -20.33 -8.53
C GLY A 36 7.07 -20.41 -9.93
N GLU A 37 6.40 -19.86 -10.94
CA GLU A 37 6.91 -19.75 -12.31
C GLU A 37 7.35 -18.31 -12.58
N ILE A 38 8.29 -18.14 -13.52
CA ILE A 38 8.67 -16.80 -14.02
C ILE A 38 7.66 -16.41 -15.09
N VAL A 39 6.88 -15.37 -14.82
CA VAL A 39 5.83 -14.89 -15.74
C VAL A 39 6.40 -13.88 -16.73
N ALA A 40 7.27 -12.98 -16.26
CA ALA A 40 7.95 -11.98 -17.06
C ALA A 40 9.28 -11.60 -16.40
N SER A 41 10.28 -11.25 -17.22
CA SER A 41 11.61 -10.87 -16.76
C SER A 41 12.27 -10.03 -17.85
N GLY A 42 12.73 -8.83 -17.50
CA GLY A 42 13.32 -7.91 -18.48
C GLY A 42 13.48 -6.47 -17.96
N PRO A 43 14.12 -5.59 -18.76
CA PRO A 43 14.05 -4.15 -18.54
C PRO A 43 12.60 -3.66 -18.66
N LEU A 44 12.29 -2.51 -18.05
CA LEU A 44 10.92 -1.98 -17.93
C LEU A 44 10.21 -1.92 -19.29
N GLU A 45 10.87 -1.43 -20.33
CA GLU A 45 10.28 -1.24 -21.67
C GLU A 45 9.82 -2.56 -22.31
N GLU A 46 10.54 -3.65 -22.05
CA GLU A 46 10.17 -4.99 -22.53
C GLU A 46 9.15 -5.65 -21.59
N PHE A 47 9.32 -5.44 -20.28
CA PHE A 47 8.46 -6.03 -19.25
C PHE A 47 7.00 -5.61 -19.40
N ILE A 48 6.74 -4.32 -19.65
CA ILE A 48 5.36 -3.77 -19.80
C ILE A 48 4.60 -4.30 -21.02
N GLU A 49 5.30 -4.88 -21.99
CA GLU A 49 4.70 -5.52 -23.17
C GLU A 49 4.25 -6.96 -22.90
N SER A 50 4.62 -7.54 -21.76
CA SER A 50 4.17 -8.88 -21.37
C SER A 50 2.65 -8.94 -21.21
N LYS A 51 2.02 -9.86 -21.97
CA LYS A 51 0.56 -10.09 -21.92
C LYS A 51 0.13 -11.00 -20.77
N ASP A 52 1.05 -11.83 -20.30
CA ASP A 52 0.79 -12.83 -19.27
C ASP A 52 1.01 -12.27 -17.86
N SER A 53 1.85 -11.23 -17.74
CA SER A 53 2.11 -10.51 -16.48
C SER A 53 0.91 -9.67 -16.03
N ILE A 54 0.50 -9.84 -14.77
CA ILE A 54 -0.49 -8.95 -14.16
C ILE A 54 0.14 -7.61 -13.83
N THR A 55 1.39 -7.59 -13.35
CA THR A 55 2.11 -6.36 -13.00
C THR A 55 2.27 -5.46 -14.22
N ALA A 56 2.66 -6.01 -15.38
CA ALA A 56 2.78 -5.27 -16.63
C ALA A 56 1.46 -4.61 -17.04
N LYS A 57 0.31 -5.26 -16.80
CA LYS A 57 -1.01 -4.67 -17.09
C LYS A 57 -1.31 -3.45 -16.21
N TYR A 58 -0.93 -3.48 -14.94
CA TYR A 58 -1.09 -2.32 -14.04
C TYR A 58 -0.08 -1.21 -14.37
N LEU A 59 1.20 -1.54 -14.54
CA LEU A 59 2.24 -0.55 -14.87
C LEU A 59 2.01 0.13 -16.22
N SER A 60 1.45 -0.58 -17.21
CA SER A 60 1.06 -0.01 -18.52
C SER A 60 -0.28 0.73 -18.50
N GLY A 61 -1.01 0.71 -17.37
CA GLY A 61 -2.35 1.30 -17.26
C GLY A 61 -3.45 0.56 -18.04
N LYS A 62 -3.18 -0.64 -18.56
CA LYS A 62 -4.20 -1.53 -19.17
C LYS A 62 -5.22 -1.99 -18.12
N GLU A 63 -4.77 -2.16 -16.88
CA GLU A 63 -5.58 -2.41 -15.70
C GLU A 63 -5.37 -1.29 -14.68
N SER A 64 -6.39 -1.00 -13.87
CA SER A 64 -6.29 0.01 -12.80
C SER A 64 -7.29 -0.27 -11.69
N ILE A 65 -7.03 0.28 -10.50
CA ILE A 65 -7.96 0.16 -9.37
C ILE A 65 -9.14 1.12 -9.60
N GLU A 66 -10.34 0.58 -9.79
CA GLU A 66 -11.54 1.39 -9.96
C GLU A 66 -11.81 2.27 -8.73
N ILE A 67 -11.98 3.58 -8.98
CA ILE A 67 -12.38 4.52 -7.94
C ILE A 67 -13.90 4.42 -7.76
N PRO A 68 -14.40 4.11 -6.54
CA PRO A 68 -15.83 3.98 -6.32
C PRO A 68 -16.59 5.27 -6.68
N LYS A 69 -17.63 5.15 -7.51
CA LYS A 69 -18.48 6.28 -7.96
C LYS A 69 -19.16 7.03 -6.83
N SER A 70 -19.38 6.36 -5.70
CA SER A 70 -19.93 6.96 -4.48
C SER A 70 -19.18 6.48 -3.24
N ARG A 71 -19.23 7.27 -2.17
CA ARG A 71 -18.67 6.94 -0.85
C ARG A 71 -19.81 6.62 0.11
N ARG A 72 -19.59 5.66 1.03
CA ARG A 72 -20.60 5.27 2.03
C ARG A 72 -20.99 6.48 2.89
N SER A 73 -22.30 6.73 3.02
CA SER A 73 -22.83 7.82 3.87
C SER A 73 -22.55 7.60 5.36
N GLY A 74 -22.36 6.35 5.78
CA GLY A 74 -22.18 5.95 7.18
C GLY A 74 -23.51 5.58 7.84
N ASN A 75 -23.47 5.16 9.11
CA ASN A 75 -24.66 4.76 9.87
C ASN A 75 -25.11 5.81 10.90
N GLY A 76 -24.57 7.03 10.82
CA GLY A 76 -24.86 8.13 11.75
C GLY A 76 -24.18 8.04 13.12
N LYS A 77 -23.51 6.93 13.44
CA LYS A 77 -22.78 6.75 14.71
C LYS A 77 -21.32 7.21 14.56
N VAL A 78 -20.71 7.60 15.67
CA VAL A 78 -19.33 8.11 15.74
C VAL A 78 -18.63 7.52 16.96
N ILE A 79 -17.35 7.18 16.84
CA ILE A 79 -16.46 6.98 17.98
C ILE A 79 -15.58 8.22 18.12
N SER A 80 -15.52 8.77 19.34
CA SER A 80 -14.71 9.93 19.65
C SER A 80 -13.52 9.51 20.50
N ILE A 81 -12.31 9.81 20.03
CA ILE A 81 -11.08 9.77 20.83
C ILE A 81 -10.86 11.20 21.33
N LEU A 82 -10.80 11.37 22.64
CA LEU A 82 -10.67 12.69 23.28
C LEU A 82 -9.36 12.76 24.05
N GLY A 83 -8.64 13.88 23.93
CA GLY A 83 -7.43 14.17 24.69
C GLY A 83 -6.25 13.23 24.41
N ALA A 84 -6.16 12.66 23.20
CA ALA A 84 -5.08 11.74 22.84
C ALA A 84 -3.73 12.45 22.92
N SER A 85 -2.91 12.04 23.88
CA SER A 85 -1.66 12.71 24.28
C SER A 85 -0.48 11.75 24.47
N GLU A 86 -0.64 10.48 24.12
CA GLU A 86 0.43 9.48 24.15
C GLU A 86 1.55 9.80 23.15
N ASN A 87 2.79 9.50 23.53
CA ASN A 87 4.00 9.73 22.74
C ASN A 87 4.11 11.18 22.20
N ASN A 88 4.07 11.35 20.88
CA ASN A 88 4.19 12.65 20.23
C ASN A 88 2.84 13.33 19.94
N LEU A 89 1.72 12.71 20.32
CA LEU A 89 0.39 13.30 20.13
C LEU A 89 0.22 14.54 21.03
N LYS A 90 -0.44 15.56 20.48
CA LYS A 90 -0.52 16.91 21.08
C LYS A 90 -1.89 17.19 21.68
N ASN A 91 -2.38 16.28 22.52
CA ASN A 91 -3.70 16.37 23.15
C ASN A 91 -4.81 16.59 22.10
N ILE A 92 -4.94 15.64 21.19
CA ILE A 92 -5.82 15.75 20.02
C ILE A 92 -7.17 15.05 20.24
N ASP A 93 -8.22 15.62 19.67
CA ASP A 93 -9.56 15.03 19.59
C ASP A 93 -9.84 14.57 18.16
N VAL A 94 -10.37 13.36 17.99
CA VAL A 94 -10.69 12.79 16.67
C VAL A 94 -12.03 12.07 16.71
N ASN A 95 -12.91 12.42 15.76
CA ASN A 95 -14.18 11.73 15.53
C ASN A 95 -14.07 10.77 14.35
N ILE A 96 -14.34 9.49 14.58
CA ILE A 96 -14.30 8.42 13.59
C ILE A 96 -15.74 8.00 13.26
N PRO A 97 -16.29 8.36 12.07
CA PRO A 97 -17.64 7.99 11.69
C PRO A 97 -17.77 6.50 11.36
N LEU A 98 -18.78 5.85 11.92
CA LEU A 98 -19.03 4.42 11.74
C LEU A 98 -19.81 4.11 10.46
N GLY A 99 -19.67 2.88 9.98
CA GLY A 99 -20.26 2.41 8.72
C GLY A 99 -19.55 2.92 7.46
N LYS A 100 -18.29 3.36 7.60
CA LYS A 100 -17.44 3.85 6.50
C LYS A 100 -16.12 3.07 6.45
N PHE A 101 -15.44 3.14 5.31
CA PHE A 101 -14.05 2.74 5.17
C PHE A 101 -13.18 3.96 5.52
N ILE A 102 -12.38 3.87 6.59
CA ILE A 102 -11.61 4.99 7.13
C ILE A 102 -10.12 4.74 6.88
N GLY A 103 -9.49 5.60 6.08
CA GLY A 103 -8.04 5.61 5.91
C GLY A 103 -7.40 6.53 6.94
N VAL A 104 -6.45 6.00 7.73
CA VAL A 104 -5.61 6.79 8.64
C VAL A 104 -4.23 6.94 8.00
N THR A 105 -3.90 8.15 7.56
CA THR A 105 -2.70 8.44 6.76
C THR A 105 -1.82 9.53 7.38
N GLY A 106 -0.63 9.73 6.81
CA GLY A 106 0.41 10.65 7.29
C GLY A 106 1.81 10.05 7.22
N VAL A 107 2.83 10.90 7.30
CA VAL A 107 4.26 10.49 7.21
C VAL A 107 4.68 9.53 8.34
N SER A 108 5.76 8.77 8.12
CA SER A 108 6.32 7.92 9.19
C SER A 108 6.66 8.75 10.44
N GLY A 109 6.38 8.21 11.62
CA GLY A 109 6.57 8.91 12.89
C GLY A 109 5.48 9.95 13.25
N SER A 110 4.47 10.19 12.42
CA SER A 110 3.42 11.20 12.70
C SER A 110 2.47 10.85 13.86
N GLY A 111 2.55 9.64 14.43
CA GLY A 111 1.69 9.19 15.53
C GLY A 111 0.46 8.35 15.12
N LYS A 112 0.33 7.92 13.85
CA LYS A 112 -0.79 7.07 13.38
C LYS A 112 -0.96 5.79 14.21
N SER A 113 0.14 5.03 14.39
CA SER A 113 0.12 3.78 15.15
C SER A 113 -0.18 4.02 16.62
N THR A 114 0.30 5.13 17.20
CA THR A 114 -0.07 5.53 18.56
C THR A 114 -1.57 5.81 18.66
N LEU A 115 -2.14 6.59 17.74
CA LEU A 115 -3.56 6.92 17.75
C LEU A 115 -4.44 5.67 17.63
N ILE A 116 -4.09 4.75 16.72
CA ILE A 116 -4.95 3.59 16.41
C ILE A 116 -4.63 2.37 17.28
N ASN A 117 -3.38 1.94 17.35
CA ASN A 117 -3.03 0.71 18.06
C ASN A 117 -2.95 0.95 19.56
N GLU A 118 -2.26 2.01 19.99
CA GLU A 118 -2.02 2.23 21.42
C GLU A 118 -3.22 2.85 22.14
N ILE A 119 -3.91 3.79 21.50
CA ILE A 119 -5.08 4.44 22.12
C ILE A 119 -6.35 3.71 21.74
N PHE A 120 -6.71 3.67 20.45
CA PHE A 120 -8.03 3.18 20.06
C PHE A 120 -8.23 1.68 20.36
N VAL A 121 -7.31 0.79 19.97
CA VAL A 121 -7.48 -0.67 20.17
C VAL A 121 -7.37 -1.06 21.63
N ARG A 122 -6.42 -0.53 22.39
CA ARG A 122 -6.21 -0.90 23.81
C ARG A 122 -7.25 -0.31 24.77
N SER A 123 -8.12 0.58 24.29
CA SER A 123 -9.24 1.11 25.08
C SER A 123 -10.44 0.15 25.17
N TRP A 124 -10.32 -1.06 24.62
CA TRP A 124 -11.35 -2.11 24.59
C TRP A 124 -10.82 -3.45 25.11
#